data_AF-A0A926P157-F1
#
_entry.id   AF-A0A926P157-F1
#
_cell.length_a   1.000
_cell.length_b   1.000
_cell.length_c   1.000
_cell.angle_alpha   90.00
_cell.angle_beta   90.00
_cell.angle_gamma   90.00
#
_symmetry.space_group_name_H-M   'P 1'
#
loop_
_entity.id
_entity.type
_entity.pdbx_description
1 polymer ?
#
loop_
_entity_poly.entity_id
_entity_poly.type
_entity_poly.pdbx_seq_one_letter_code
_entity_poly.pdbx_strand_id
1 'polypeptide(L)' 'MEDKIFLLVKVTIKTTHSNINDAIQELQTETVLQVSSTPNVEVLQTKIIELITKK' A
#
# COMPACT_ATOMS: atom_id res chain seq x y z
N MET A 1 -15.50 5.10 -18.53
CA MET A 1 -14.54 6.15 -18.11
C MET A 1 -13.57 5.45 -17.18
N GLU A 2 -12.28 5.62 -17.41
CA GLU A 2 -11.23 5.03 -16.58
C GLU A 2 -10.48 6.17 -15.90
N ASP A 3 -10.53 6.20 -14.57
CA ASP A 3 -9.82 7.19 -13.75
C ASP A 3 -8.94 6.48 -12.74
N LYS A 4 -7.81 7.11 -12.41
CA LYS A 4 -6.86 6.59 -11.42
C LYS A 4 -7.04 7.33 -10.11
N ILE A 5 -7.28 6.58 -9.04
CA ILE A 5 -7.39 7.12 -7.68
C ILE A 5 -6.20 6.68 -6.83
N PHE A 6 -5.77 7.56 -5.93
CA PHE A 6 -4.73 7.27 -4.94
C PHE A 6 -5.37 7.19 -3.56
N LEU A 7 -5.28 6.01 -2.94
CA LEU A 7 -5.70 5.81 -1.55
C LEU A 7 -4.48 5.96 -0.64
N LEU A 8 -4.48 6.98 0.20
CA LEU A 8 -3.47 7.14 1.26
C LEU A 8 -4.01 6.56 2.56
N VAL A 9 -3.29 5.59 3.12
CA VAL A 9 -3.64 4.94 4.38
C VAL A 9 -2.64 5.38 5.45
N LYS A 10 -3.15 5.87 6.58
CA LYS A 10 -2.32 6.12 7.76
C LYS A 10 -2.22 4.84 8.57
N VAL A 11 -0.99 4.37 8.77
CA VAL A 11 -0.71 3.19 9.60
C VAL A 11 0.20 3.61 10.75
N THR A 12 -0.11 3.16 11.96
CA THR A 12 0.77 3.29 13.12
C THR A 12 1.32 1.92 13.45
N ILE A 13 2.65 1.78 13.44
CA ILE A 13 3.32 0.49 13.62
C ILE A 13 4.22 0.52 14.85
N LYS A 14 4.41 -0.67 15.43
CA LYS A 14 5.49 -0.97 16.36
C LYS A 14 6.35 -2.03 15.69
N THR A 15 7.66 -1.81 15.62
CA THR A 15 8.58 -2.70 14.92
C THR A 15 9.80 -3.03 15.79
N THR A 16 10.39 -4.19 15.55
CA THR A 16 11.70 -4.58 16.11
C THR A 16 12.86 -4.23 15.18
N HIS A 17 12.57 -3.78 13.95
CA HIS A 17 13.61 -3.30 13.03
C HIS A 17 14.27 -2.04 13.56
N SER A 18 15.59 -2.01 13.56
CA SER A 18 16.38 -0.84 13.97
C SER A 18 16.29 0.31 12.95
N ASN A 19 16.04 -0.01 11.68
CA ASN A 19 15.85 0.96 10.61
C ASN A 19 14.39 0.93 10.15
N ILE A 20 13.75 2.10 10.12
CA ILE A 20 12.37 2.24 9.67
C ILE A 20 12.18 1.82 8.20
N ASN A 21 13.22 1.94 7.37
CA ASN A 21 13.17 1.53 5.97
C ASN A 21 12.95 0.02 5.82
N ASP A 22 13.50 -0.79 6.71
CA ASP A 22 13.31 -2.25 6.68
C ASP A 22 11.86 -2.60 7.03
N ALA A 23 11.27 -1.91 8.01
CA ALA A 23 9.85 -2.07 8.35
C ALA A 23 8.91 -1.58 7.23
N ILE A 24 9.28 -0.51 6.52
CA ILE A 24 8.52 -0.02 5.36
C ILE A 24 8.58 -1.03 4.22
N GLN A 25 9.77 -1.57 3.93
CA GLN A 25 9.98 -2.58 2.90
C GLN A 25 9.18 -3.85 3.21
N GLU A 26 9.23 -4.34 4.45
CA GLU A 26 8.46 -5.50 4.92
C GLU A 26 6.95 -5.28 4.70
N LEU A 27 6.42 -4.14 5.13
CA LEU A 27 5.02 -3.81 4.89
C LEU A 27 4.68 -3.74 3.40
N GLN A 28 5.56 -3.20 2.55
CA GLN A 28 5.30 -3.11 1.12
C GLN A 28 5.30 -4.48 0.43
N THR A 29 6.12 -5.43 0.91
CA THR A 29 6.22 -6.77 0.32
C THR A 29 5.19 -7.74 0.85
N GLU A 30 4.84 -7.64 2.14
CA GLU A 30 4.02 -8.64 2.83
C GLU A 30 2.55 -8.20 3.00
N THR A 31 2.24 -6.91 2.84
CA THR A 31 0.85 -6.44 2.93
C THR A 31 0.03 -6.90 1.74
N VAL A 32 -1.11 -7.53 2.02
CA VAL A 32 -2.16 -7.79 1.03
C VAL A 32 -3.17 -6.65 1.08
N LEU A 33 -3.20 -5.82 0.04
CA LEU A 33 -4.19 -4.76 -0.11
C LEU A 33 -5.43 -5.29 -0.84
N GLN A 34 -6.61 -5.20 -0.22
CA GLN A 34 -7.88 -5.56 -0.82
C GLN A 34 -8.76 -4.33 -1.01
N VAL A 35 -9.01 -3.96 -2.27
CA VAL A 35 -10.00 -2.96 -2.68
C VAL A 35 -10.99 -3.67 -3.59
N SER A 36 -12.28 -3.55 -3.30
CA SER A 36 -13.33 -4.29 -4.01
C SER A 36 -14.28 -3.37 -4.75
N SER A 37 -14.87 -3.89 -5.83
CA SER A 37 -15.91 -3.20 -6.58
C SER A 37 -17.15 -2.99 -5.71
N THR A 38 -17.85 -1.90 -5.98
CA THR A 38 -19.18 -1.59 -5.42
C THR A 38 -20.18 -1.47 -6.57
N PRO A 39 -21.50 -1.37 -6.32
CA PRO A 39 -22.49 -1.28 -7.41
C PRO A 39 -22.23 -0.16 -8.44
N ASN A 40 -21.50 0.89 -8.04
CA ASN A 40 -21.22 2.06 -8.88
C ASN A 40 -19.73 2.22 -9.25
N VAL A 41 -18.84 1.33 -8.78
CA VAL A 41 -17.40 1.44 -8.99
C VAL A 41 -16.82 0.07 -9.27
N GLU A 42 -16.20 -0.10 -10.44
CA GLU A 42 -15.48 -1.31 -10.81
C GLU A 42 -13.98 -1.11 -10.56
N VAL A 43 -13.39 -1.98 -9.72
CA VAL A 43 -11.95 -1.98 -9.46
C VAL A 43 -11.26 -2.84 -10.51
N LEU A 44 -10.59 -2.19 -11.46
CA LEU A 44 -9.89 -2.87 -12.55
C LEU A 44 -8.51 -3.40 -12.13
N GLN A 45 -7.80 -2.63 -11.31
CA GLN A 45 -6.47 -2.99 -10.81
C GLN A 45 -6.23 -2.34 -9.46
N THR A 46 -5.55 -3.08 -8.57
CA THR A 46 -5.02 -2.55 -7.31
C THR A 46 -3.53 -2.83 -7.26
N LYS A 47 -2.74 -1.84 -6.82
CA LYS A 47 -1.30 -1.98 -6.61
C LYS A 47 -0.87 -1.13 -5.41
N ILE A 48 0.00 -1.69 -4.57
CA ILE A 48 0.73 -0.92 -3.55
C ILE A 48 1.80 -0.10 -4.27
N ILE A 49 1.82 1.21 -4.02
CA ILE A 49 2.86 2.09 -4.56
C ILE A 49 4.12 1.90 -3.70
N GLU A 50 5.16 1.38 -4.33
CA GLU A 50 6.47 1.20 -3.70
C GLU A 50 7.11 2.57 -3.46
N LEU A 51 7.59 2.79 -2.23
CA LEU A 51 8.38 3.96 -1.88
C LEU A 51 9.85 3.58 -2.07
N ILE A 52 10.61 4.41 -2.77
CA ILE A 52 12.06 4.21 -2.90
C ILE A 52 12.70 4.53 -1.54
N THR A 53 12.86 3.53 -0.70
CA THR A 53 13.68 3.61 0.51
C THR A 53 15.13 3.36 0.11
N LYS A 54 15.97 4.41 0.06
CA LYS A 54 17.41 4.25 -0.24
C LYS A 54 18.07 3.30 0.77
N LYS A 55 18.96 2.44 0.27
CA LYS A 55 19.97 1.72 1.07
C LYS A 55 21.07 2.66 1.53
#